data_AF-F4Q7U9-F1
#
_entry.id   AF-F4Q7U9-F1
#
_cell.length_a   1.000
_cell.length_b   1.000
_cell.length_c   1.000
_cell.angle_alpha   90.00
_cell.angle_beta   90.00
_cell.angle_gamma   90.00
#
_symmetry.space_group_name_H-M   'P 1'
#
loop_
_entity.id
_entity.type
_entity.pdbx_description
1 polymer ?
#
loop_
_entity_poly.entity_id
_entity_poly.type
_entity_poly.pdbx_seq_one_letter_code
_entity_poly.pdbx_strand_id
1 'polypeptide(L)'
;MDIKINEIESNLDLSSFKSIPKDIKSLDPFDLENSQMVSTELGIDQLLKIKNPLDQFVMINAKFGDPLSVPVYPNHTFNIKPIAVYNRYIDYVTLGQPETSYPTSYFKGFFPGSEFPSELVEKCDAVNHITKLGEIFSTPASNVLHEPVLPYDCIEYVKGKGASRWKEGF
;
A
#
# COMPACT_ATOMS: atom_id res chain seq x y z
N MET A 1 18.79 4.23 -22.02
CA MET A 1 18.60 5.58 -21.47
C MET A 1 17.70 5.39 -20.28
N ASP A 2 18.30 5.35 -19.09
CA ASP A 2 17.58 5.06 -17.85
C ASP A 2 16.58 6.19 -17.60
N ILE A 3 15.29 5.86 -17.58
CA ILE A 3 14.30 6.73 -16.96
C ILE A 3 14.75 6.85 -15.51
N LYS A 4 15.34 8.00 -15.16
CA LYS A 4 15.72 8.27 -13.78
C LYS A 4 14.43 8.25 -12.96
N ILE A 5 14.28 7.20 -12.15
CA ILE A 5 13.19 7.01 -11.18
C ILE A 5 12.94 8.29 -10.36
N ASN A 6 13.97 9.12 -10.20
CA ASN A 6 13.97 10.41 -9.51
C ASN A 6 13.00 11.48 -10.08
N GLU A 7 12.52 11.39 -11.32
CA GLU A 7 11.55 12.37 -11.87
C GLU A 7 10.09 12.05 -11.51
N ILE A 8 9.79 10.82 -11.06
CA ILE A 8 8.42 10.39 -10.68
C ILE A 8 8.08 10.82 -9.24
N GLU A 9 9.04 11.36 -8.48
CA GLU A 9 8.97 11.47 -7.02
C GLU A 9 8.44 12.82 -6.46
N SER A 10 8.18 13.84 -7.28
CA SER A 10 8.03 15.21 -6.76
C SER A 10 6.61 15.70 -6.43
N ASN A 11 5.55 14.90 -6.53
CA ASN A 11 4.17 15.38 -6.31
C ASN A 11 3.29 14.44 -5.45
N LEU A 12 3.86 13.87 -4.38
CA LEU A 12 3.05 13.19 -3.38
C LEU A 12 2.31 14.23 -2.50
N ASP A 13 1.07 14.61 -2.88
CA ASP A 13 0.28 15.56 -2.08
C ASP A 13 -0.30 14.89 -0.82
N LEU A 14 0.51 14.90 0.23
CA LEU A 14 0.15 14.43 1.57
C LEU A 14 -0.88 15.32 2.29
N SER A 15 -1.24 16.49 1.73
CA SER A 15 -2.20 17.40 2.37
C SER A 15 -3.65 16.91 2.30
N SER A 16 -3.94 15.99 1.36
CA SER A 16 -5.26 15.35 1.23
C SER A 16 -5.56 14.30 2.31
N PHE A 17 -4.61 14.01 3.20
CA PHE A 17 -4.72 12.96 4.20
C PHE A 17 -5.19 13.51 5.55
N LYS A 18 -6.16 12.82 6.16
CA LYS A 18 -6.56 13.14 7.53
C LYS A 18 -5.41 12.86 8.48
N SER A 19 -5.20 13.76 9.43
CA SER A 19 -4.21 13.56 10.47
C SER A 19 -4.63 12.44 11.41
N ILE A 20 -3.65 11.65 11.84
CA ILE A 20 -3.85 10.65 12.88
C ILE A 20 -4.02 11.39 14.22
N PRO A 21 -5.09 11.11 14.99
CA PRO A 21 -5.30 11.69 16.31
C PRO A 21 -4.09 11.49 17.23
N LYS A 22 -3.85 12.47 18.11
CA LYS A 22 -2.71 12.43 19.05
C LYS A 22 -2.73 11.21 19.97
N ASP A 23 -3.92 10.75 20.34
CA ASP A 23 -4.09 9.60 21.24
C ASP A 23 -3.77 8.26 20.55
N ILE A 24 -3.80 8.22 19.22
CA ILE A 24 -3.32 7.08 18.42
C ILE A 24 -1.82 7.20 18.18
N LYS A 25 -1.29 8.42 18.07
CA LYS A 25 0.15 8.72 17.94
C LYS A 25 0.98 8.51 19.22
N SER A 26 0.42 7.85 20.22
CA SER A 26 1.14 7.44 21.43
C SER A 26 1.36 5.94 21.49
N LEU A 27 0.89 5.20 20.47
CA LEU A 27 1.13 3.78 20.31
C LEU A 27 2.56 3.53 19.83
N ASP A 28 3.01 2.29 19.97
CA ASP A 28 4.31 1.89 19.43
C ASP A 28 4.27 1.96 17.89
N PRO A 29 5.31 2.45 17.21
CA PRO A 29 5.39 2.42 15.75
C PRO A 29 5.22 1.00 15.21
N PHE A 30 4.54 0.85 14.07
CA PHE A 30 4.42 -0.45 13.42
C PHE A 30 5.79 -0.94 12.92
N ASP A 31 6.12 -2.20 13.22
CA ASP A 31 7.40 -2.79 12.85
C ASP A 31 7.41 -3.29 11.39
N LEU A 32 7.88 -2.43 10.49
CA LEU A 32 8.04 -2.75 9.08
C LEU A 32 9.12 -3.82 8.84
N GLU A 33 10.14 -3.94 9.68
CA GLU A 33 11.26 -4.87 9.49
C GLU A 33 10.79 -6.32 9.65
N ASN A 34 9.90 -6.57 10.62
CA ASN A 34 9.33 -7.89 10.90
C ASN A 34 8.00 -8.18 10.15
N SER A 35 7.60 -7.31 9.21
CA SER A 35 6.43 -7.55 8.36
C SER A 35 6.50 -8.88 7.61
N GLN A 36 5.36 -9.55 7.47
CA GLN A 36 5.32 -10.84 6.78
C GLN A 36 5.41 -10.68 5.26
N MET A 37 5.88 -11.73 4.59
CA MET A 37 5.95 -11.80 3.14
C MET A 37 5.12 -12.97 2.62
N VAL A 38 4.25 -12.70 1.65
CA VAL A 38 3.31 -13.67 1.08
C VAL A 38 3.35 -13.65 -0.44
N SER A 39 3.00 -14.75 -1.09
CA SER A 39 3.03 -14.89 -2.54
C SER A 39 1.65 -14.98 -3.19
N THR A 40 0.57 -14.85 -2.40
CA THR A 40 -0.81 -15.01 -2.89
C THR A 40 -1.70 -13.94 -2.31
N GLU A 41 -2.71 -13.53 -3.08
CA GLU A 41 -3.79 -12.66 -2.62
C GLU A 41 -4.47 -13.21 -1.35
N LEU A 42 -4.72 -14.53 -1.29
CA LEU A 42 -5.26 -15.17 -0.10
C LEU A 42 -4.35 -14.97 1.13
N GLY A 43 -3.03 -15.01 0.96
CA GLY A 43 -2.07 -14.74 2.04
C GLY A 43 -2.14 -13.28 2.51
N ILE A 44 -2.32 -12.33 1.59
CA ILE A 44 -2.53 -10.92 1.91
C ILE A 44 -3.81 -10.75 2.72
N ASP A 45 -4.91 -11.32 2.24
CA ASP A 45 -6.22 -11.26 2.88
C ASP A 45 -6.20 -11.89 4.28
N GLN A 46 -5.52 -13.03 4.43
CA GLN A 46 -5.36 -13.67 5.72
C GLN A 46 -4.66 -12.78 6.73
N LEU A 47 -3.65 -12.01 6.32
CA LEU A 47 -2.89 -11.16 7.23
C LEU A 47 -3.61 -9.84 7.50
N LEU A 48 -4.03 -9.14 6.44
CA LEU A 48 -4.60 -7.80 6.55
C LEU A 48 -6.07 -7.76 6.97
N LYS A 49 -6.85 -8.83 6.68
CA LYS A 49 -8.30 -8.86 6.92
C LYS A 49 -8.72 -9.82 8.02
N ILE A 50 -8.15 -11.03 8.03
CA ILE A 50 -8.67 -12.14 8.85
C ILE A 50 -7.95 -12.26 10.19
N LYS A 51 -6.62 -12.25 10.19
CA LYS A 51 -5.82 -12.56 11.39
C LYS A 51 -5.74 -11.39 12.34
N ASN A 52 -5.53 -10.18 11.83
CA ASN A 52 -5.36 -9.03 12.70
C ASN A 52 -5.50 -7.70 11.94
N PRO A 53 -6.45 -6.81 12.29
CA PRO A 53 -6.43 -5.43 11.78
C PRO A 53 -5.17 -4.65 12.20
N LEU A 54 -4.34 -5.25 13.06
CA LEU A 54 -3.02 -4.75 13.48
C LEU A 54 -1.90 -5.03 12.50
N ASP A 55 -2.03 -6.03 11.61
CA ASP A 55 -1.03 -6.23 10.58
C ASP A 55 -1.35 -5.24 9.46
N GLN A 56 -0.58 -4.16 9.42
CA GLN A 56 -0.89 -3.00 8.58
C GLN A 56 -0.11 -2.99 7.28
N PHE A 57 0.90 -3.84 7.14
CA PHE A 57 1.80 -3.87 5.99
C PHE A 57 2.28 -5.28 5.73
N VAL A 58 2.08 -5.75 4.50
CA VAL A 58 2.48 -7.09 4.04
C VAL A 58 3.29 -6.94 2.77
N MET A 59 4.46 -7.58 2.74
CA MET A 59 5.27 -7.65 1.52
C MET A 59 4.77 -8.76 0.60
N ILE A 60 4.88 -8.53 -0.70
CA ILE A 60 4.52 -9.49 -1.73
C ILE A 60 5.80 -10.11 -2.29
N ASN A 61 5.91 -11.43 -2.16
CA ASN A 61 6.90 -12.22 -2.87
C ASN A 61 6.43 -12.47 -4.32
N ALA A 62 6.36 -11.38 -5.08
CA ALA A 62 6.11 -11.44 -6.51
C ALA A 62 7.42 -11.57 -7.27
N LYS A 63 7.35 -12.24 -8.42
CA LYS A 63 8.43 -12.27 -9.39
C LYS A 63 8.20 -11.22 -10.46
N PHE A 64 9.26 -10.77 -11.12
CA PHE A 64 9.08 -10.03 -12.36
C PHE A 64 8.33 -10.89 -13.38
N GLY A 65 7.27 -10.33 -13.95
CA GLY A 65 6.60 -10.92 -15.10
C GLY A 65 7.34 -10.62 -16.40
N ASP A 66 6.72 -10.99 -17.52
CA ASP A 66 7.21 -10.63 -18.84
C ASP A 66 7.25 -9.10 -19.01
N PRO A 67 8.23 -8.55 -19.78
CA PRO A 67 8.31 -7.12 -20.04
C PRO A 67 7.01 -6.59 -20.66
N LEU A 68 6.49 -5.51 -20.08
CA LEU A 68 5.24 -4.89 -20.52
C LEU A 68 5.52 -3.64 -21.37
N SER A 69 4.77 -3.49 -22.45
CA SER A 69 4.75 -2.27 -23.27
C SER A 69 3.37 -1.61 -23.21
N VAL A 70 3.35 -0.27 -23.19
CA VAL A 70 2.11 0.53 -23.24
C VAL A 70 2.18 1.59 -24.34
N PRO A 71 1.07 1.91 -25.03
CA PRO A 71 1.08 2.84 -26.17
C PRO A 71 1.58 4.24 -25.84
N VAL A 72 1.40 4.70 -24.60
CA VAL A 72 1.83 6.02 -24.14
C VAL A 72 3.36 6.18 -24.10
N TYR A 73 4.11 5.08 -24.04
CA TYR A 73 5.57 5.07 -24.11
C TYR A 73 6.04 4.16 -25.26
N PRO A 74 5.87 4.59 -26.52
CA PRO A 74 6.32 3.80 -27.65
C PRO A 74 7.83 3.56 -27.55
N ASN A 75 8.25 2.33 -27.83
CA ASN A 75 9.64 1.85 -27.74
C ASN A 75 10.20 1.64 -26.33
N HIS A 76 9.39 1.73 -25.28
CA HIS A 76 9.80 1.38 -23.93
C HIS A 76 9.16 0.06 -23.49
N THR A 77 9.94 -0.75 -22.78
CA THR A 77 9.46 -1.95 -22.09
C THR A 77 9.75 -1.80 -20.61
N PHE A 78 8.83 -2.30 -19.78
CA PHE A 78 8.86 -2.12 -18.35
C PHE A 78 8.79 -3.49 -17.67
N ASN A 79 9.72 -3.72 -16.75
CA ASN A 79 9.66 -4.85 -15.83
C ASN A 79 9.15 -4.35 -14.49
N ILE A 80 7.93 -4.73 -14.16
CA ILE A 80 7.24 -4.30 -12.95
C ILE A 80 6.74 -5.50 -12.18
N LYS A 81 6.61 -5.31 -10.87
CA LYS A 81 5.97 -6.27 -9.97
C LYS A 81 5.42 -5.55 -8.76
N PRO A 82 4.37 -6.09 -8.13
CA PRO A 82 3.90 -5.59 -6.85
C PRO A 82 4.92 -5.92 -5.76
N ILE A 83 5.14 -4.98 -4.83
CA ILE A 83 6.16 -5.12 -3.78
C ILE A 83 5.53 -5.32 -2.40
N ALA A 84 4.45 -4.59 -2.10
CA ALA A 84 3.78 -4.63 -0.81
C ALA A 84 2.35 -4.10 -0.92
N VAL A 85 1.52 -4.46 0.08
CA VAL A 85 0.20 -3.90 0.33
C VAL A 85 0.16 -3.41 1.77
N TYR A 86 -0.53 -2.31 2.00
CA TYR A 86 -0.69 -1.75 3.34
C TYR A 86 -2.11 -1.22 3.56
N ASN A 87 -2.54 -1.27 4.81
CA ASN A 87 -3.79 -0.66 5.27
C ASN A 87 -3.55 0.82 5.48
N ARG A 88 -4.22 1.65 4.68
CA ARG A 88 -4.15 3.10 4.80
C ARG A 88 -5.15 3.59 5.84
N TYR A 89 -4.67 4.42 6.78
CA TYR A 89 -5.55 5.17 7.67
C TYR A 89 -6.47 6.11 6.88
N ILE A 90 -7.77 6.02 7.13
CA ILE A 90 -8.79 6.86 6.50
C ILE A 90 -9.31 7.90 7.49
N ASP A 91 -9.81 7.46 8.66
CA ASP A 91 -10.47 8.33 9.62
C ASP A 91 -10.52 7.73 11.03
N TYR A 92 -10.77 8.60 12.01
CA TYR A 92 -11.04 8.24 13.40
C TYR A 92 -12.29 8.97 13.88
N VAL A 93 -13.24 8.20 14.37
CA VAL A 93 -14.54 8.72 14.80
C VAL A 93 -14.95 8.08 16.11
N THR A 94 -15.41 8.92 17.04
CA THR A 94 -16.11 8.46 18.23
C THR A 94 -17.61 8.47 17.95
N LEU A 95 -18.22 7.29 17.97
CA LEU A 95 -19.67 7.16 17.83
C LEU A 95 -20.33 7.15 19.20
N GLY A 96 -21.39 7.95 19.37
CA GLY A 96 -22.17 7.97 20.61
C GLY A 96 -23.01 6.72 20.84
N GLN A 97 -23.33 5.98 19.77
CA GLN A 97 -24.06 4.71 19.82
C GLN A 97 -23.47 3.72 18.79
N PRO A 98 -23.39 2.42 19.10
CA PRO A 98 -22.77 1.41 18.23
C PRO A 98 -23.44 1.27 16.85
N GLU A 99 -24.73 1.56 16.76
CA GLU A 99 -25.54 1.36 15.55
C GLU A 99 -25.56 2.59 14.63
N THR A 100 -24.86 3.66 15.00
CA THR A 100 -24.83 4.88 14.19
C THR A 100 -23.99 4.64 12.95
N SER A 101 -24.62 4.66 11.77
CA SER A 101 -23.91 4.65 10.50
C SER A 101 -23.07 5.92 10.34
N TYR A 102 -21.81 5.78 9.91
CA TYR A 102 -20.91 6.88 9.66
C TYR A 102 -20.44 6.89 8.19
N PRO A 103 -20.83 7.90 7.40
CA PRO A 103 -20.40 7.97 6.00
C PRO A 103 -18.90 8.27 5.94
N THR A 104 -18.16 7.38 5.28
CA THR A 104 -16.72 7.55 5.04
C THR A 104 -16.46 7.73 3.56
N SER A 105 -15.67 8.74 3.20
CA SER A 105 -15.19 8.94 1.83
C SER A 105 -13.73 8.56 1.74
N TYR A 106 -13.39 7.82 0.68
CA TYR A 106 -12.03 7.40 0.39
C TYR A 106 -11.80 7.45 -1.12
N PHE A 107 -10.54 7.57 -1.49
CA PHE A 107 -10.14 7.58 -2.88
C PHE A 107 -9.99 6.14 -3.39
N LYS A 108 -10.52 5.86 -4.59
CA LYS A 108 -10.36 4.58 -5.28
C LYS A 108 -9.62 4.80 -6.60
N GLY A 109 -8.60 3.98 -6.83
CA GLY A 109 -7.77 4.03 -8.04
C GLY A 109 -6.29 4.27 -7.71
N PHE A 110 -5.54 4.73 -8.69
CA PHE A 110 -4.12 5.03 -8.55
C PHE A 110 -3.89 6.30 -7.75
N PHE A 111 -2.84 6.30 -6.95
CA PHE A 111 -2.48 7.41 -6.07
C PHE A 111 -2.56 8.77 -6.80
N PRO A 112 -3.29 9.78 -6.27
CA PRO A 112 -3.36 11.10 -6.89
C PRO A 112 -1.96 11.71 -7.04
N GLY A 113 -1.54 12.00 -8.27
CA GLY A 113 -0.19 12.49 -8.57
C GLY A 113 0.82 11.41 -8.97
N SER A 114 0.44 10.13 -9.00
CA SER A 114 1.27 9.11 -9.66
C SER A 114 1.22 9.27 -11.18
N GLU A 115 2.37 9.47 -11.82
CA GLU A 115 2.49 9.55 -13.28
C GLU A 115 2.47 8.18 -13.97
N PHE A 116 2.33 7.09 -13.21
CA PHE A 116 2.33 5.74 -13.77
C PHE A 116 1.08 5.52 -14.65
N PRO A 117 1.23 5.04 -15.89
CA PRO A 117 0.10 4.69 -16.73
C PRO A 117 -0.76 3.61 -16.04
N SER A 118 -2.05 3.89 -15.88
CA SER A 118 -3.00 2.94 -15.28
C SER A 118 -2.96 1.57 -15.95
N GLU A 119 -2.86 1.54 -17.28
CA GLU A 119 -2.78 0.31 -18.08
C GLU A 119 -1.60 -0.59 -17.66
N LEU A 120 -0.47 0.02 -17.28
CA LEU A 120 0.73 -0.70 -16.91
C LEU A 120 0.57 -1.36 -15.53
N VAL A 121 -0.05 -0.64 -14.58
CA VAL A 121 -0.37 -1.21 -13.26
C VAL A 121 -1.45 -2.28 -13.37
N GLU A 122 -2.50 -2.07 -14.17
CA GLU A 122 -3.54 -3.07 -14.40
C GLU A 122 -2.98 -4.36 -15.01
N LYS A 123 -2.06 -4.26 -15.97
CA LYS A 123 -1.35 -5.42 -16.52
C LYS A 123 -0.48 -6.11 -15.47
N CYS A 124 0.21 -5.35 -14.61
CA CYS A 124 0.98 -5.88 -13.48
C CYS A 124 0.10 -6.73 -12.55
N ASP A 125 -1.02 -6.15 -12.12
CA ASP A 125 -1.94 -6.74 -11.14
C ASP A 125 -2.59 -8.00 -11.73
N ALA A 126 -2.96 -7.97 -13.01
CA ALA A 126 -3.52 -9.13 -13.71
C ALA A 126 -2.54 -10.32 -13.75
N VAL A 127 -1.27 -10.07 -14.04
CA VAL A 127 -0.21 -11.10 -14.06
C VAL A 127 0.05 -11.68 -12.67
N ASN A 128 -0.05 -10.85 -11.63
CA ASN A 128 0.22 -11.25 -10.25
C ASN A 128 -1.03 -11.69 -9.49
N HIS A 129 -2.17 -11.82 -10.18
CA HIS A 129 -3.46 -12.20 -9.59
C HIS A 129 -3.84 -11.34 -8.37
N ILE A 130 -3.58 -10.03 -8.45
CA ILE A 130 -4.00 -9.07 -7.43
C ILE A 130 -5.32 -8.49 -7.91
N THR A 131 -6.42 -8.79 -7.21
CA THR A 131 -7.72 -8.23 -7.56
C THR A 131 -8.10 -7.12 -6.58
N LYS A 132 -8.48 -5.95 -7.14
CA LYS A 132 -9.12 -4.79 -6.49
C LYS A 132 -8.91 -4.67 -4.96
N LEU A 133 -7.80 -4.01 -4.58
CA LEU A 133 -7.49 -3.55 -3.21
C LEU A 133 -8.37 -2.37 -2.76
N GLY A 134 -9.70 -2.54 -2.73
CA GLY A 134 -10.66 -1.45 -2.49
C GLY A 134 -11.59 -1.66 -1.30
N GLU A 135 -11.26 -2.59 -0.40
CA GLU A 135 -12.10 -2.89 0.75
C GLU A 135 -11.78 -1.93 1.91
N ILE A 136 -12.83 -1.55 2.65
CA ILE A 136 -12.69 -0.76 3.88
C ILE A 136 -13.06 -1.66 5.05
N PHE A 137 -12.26 -1.56 6.09
CA PHE A 137 -12.54 -2.18 7.38
C PHE A 137 -12.48 -1.09 8.45
N SER A 138 -13.30 -1.24 9.48
CA SER A 138 -13.21 -0.45 10.70
C SER A 138 -12.82 -1.36 11.85
N THR A 139 -11.99 -0.84 12.76
CA THR A 139 -11.62 -1.53 14.00
C THR A 139 -11.87 -0.60 15.18
N PRO A 140 -12.36 -1.10 16.33
CA PRO A 140 -12.40 -0.32 17.54
C PRO A 140 -11.01 0.21 17.91
N ALA A 141 -10.94 1.46 18.34
CA ALA A 141 -9.68 2.12 18.73
C ALA A 141 -8.91 1.34 19.80
N SER A 142 -9.62 0.72 20.74
CA SER A 142 -9.05 -0.12 21.80
C SER A 142 -8.29 -1.35 21.28
N ASN A 143 -8.55 -1.74 20.02
CA ASN A 143 -7.93 -2.90 19.38
C ASN A 143 -6.78 -2.48 18.45
N VAL A 144 -6.42 -1.20 18.40
CA VAL A 144 -5.26 -0.70 17.65
C VAL A 144 -4.07 -0.66 18.59
N LEU A 145 -3.01 -1.41 18.27
CA LEU A 145 -1.80 -1.54 19.10
C LEU A 145 -0.62 -0.73 18.57
N HIS A 146 -0.65 -0.39 17.28
CA HIS A 146 0.44 0.31 16.61
C HIS A 146 -0.07 1.58 15.94
N GLU A 147 0.81 2.56 15.82
CA GLU A 147 0.51 3.73 14.99
C GLU A 147 0.18 3.30 13.55
N PRO A 148 -0.77 3.98 12.90
CA PRO A 148 -1.03 3.73 11.51
C PRO A 148 0.18 3.98 10.62
N VAL A 149 0.53 3.03 9.76
CA VAL A 149 1.69 3.19 8.86
C VAL A 149 1.43 4.32 7.87
N LEU A 150 2.34 5.31 7.82
CA LEU A 150 2.23 6.40 6.86
C LEU A 150 2.69 5.94 5.46
N PRO A 151 2.07 6.46 4.37
CA PRO A 151 2.52 6.17 3.02
C PRO A 151 4.01 6.47 2.80
N TYR A 152 4.54 7.52 3.43
CA TYR A 152 5.94 7.89 3.36
C TYR A 152 6.86 6.82 3.96
N ASP A 153 6.53 6.30 5.15
CA ASP A 153 7.31 5.27 5.83
C ASP A 153 7.31 3.96 5.03
N CYS A 154 6.17 3.58 4.43
CA CYS A 154 6.09 2.45 3.50
C CYS A 154 7.08 2.62 2.34
N ILE A 155 7.08 3.79 1.68
CA ILE A 155 7.90 4.08 0.51
C ILE A 155 9.39 4.09 0.87
N GLU A 156 9.77 4.78 1.95
CA GLU A 156 11.15 4.82 2.42
C GLU A 156 11.64 3.42 2.80
N TYR A 157 10.81 2.62 3.48
CA TYR A 157 11.17 1.27 3.85
C TYR A 157 11.39 0.37 2.63
N VAL A 158 10.43 0.31 1.70
CA VAL A 158 10.56 -0.57 0.52
C VAL A 158 11.71 -0.17 -0.38
N LYS A 159 12.04 1.13 -0.48
CA LYS A 159 13.20 1.61 -1.27
C LYS A 159 14.53 1.47 -0.54
N GLY A 160 14.52 1.59 0.78
CA GLY A 160 15.68 1.55 1.66
C GLY A 160 15.90 0.15 2.24
N LYS A 161 15.74 0.02 3.56
CA LYS A 161 16.08 -1.21 4.31
C LYS A 161 15.34 -2.45 3.83
N GLY A 162 14.08 -2.31 3.44
CA GLY A 162 13.24 -3.40 2.92
C GLY A 162 13.58 -3.81 1.49
N ALA A 163 14.47 -3.10 0.80
CA ALA A 163 14.77 -3.35 -0.60
C ALA A 163 15.36 -4.74 -0.85
N SER A 164 16.23 -5.21 0.05
CA SER A 164 16.84 -6.54 -0.03
C SER A 164 15.82 -7.68 0.05
N ARG A 165 14.61 -7.41 0.57
CA ARG A 165 13.57 -8.41 0.76
C ARG A 165 12.81 -8.72 -0.52
N TRP A 166 12.70 -7.77 -1.44
CA TRP A 166 11.95 -7.94 -2.70
C TRP A 166 12.82 -7.88 -3.96
N LYS A 167 14.04 -7.32 -3.88
CA LYS A 167 14.98 -7.32 -5.01
C LYS A 167 15.41 -8.75 -5.33
N GLU A 168 15.28 -9.11 -6.60
CA GLU A 168 15.91 -10.32 -7.12
C GLU A 168 17.39 -10.01 -7.37
N GLY A 169 18.30 -10.92 -6.98
CA GLY A 169 19.72 -10.77 -7.27
C GLY A 169 19.94 -10.72 -8.78
N PHE A 170 20.60 -9.66 -9.26
CA PHE A 170 21.10 -9.57 -10.64
C PHE A 170 22.35 -10.44 -10.81
#